data_AF-A0A1G2M2R2-F1
#
_entry.id   AF-A0A1G2M2R2-F1
#
_cell.length_a   1.000
_cell.length_b   1.000
_cell.length_c   1.000
_cell.angle_alpha   90.00
_cell.angle_beta   90.00
_cell.angle_gamma   90.00
#
_symmetry.space_group_name_H-M   'P 1'
#
loop_
_entity.id
_entity.type
_entity.pdbx_description
1 polymer ?
#
loop_
_entity_poly.entity_id
_entity_poly.type
_entity_poly.pdbx_seq_one_letter_code
_entity_poly.pdbx_strand_id
1 'polypeptide(L)'
;MSLDNEPKLPDNPVVDYKEEFRRNRAFLQVALLQRYAERKGFKSGDDVGEEWVNEKQYSEKFAKIINERPDLVFEYTVSPEETLQKVEALLYGTEDLSQAA
;
A
#
# COMPACT_ATOMS: atom_id res chain seq x y z
N MET A 1 6.88 -14.31 54.87
CA MET A 1 6.46 -13.21 53.99
C MET A 1 7.26 -13.37 52.71
N SER A 2 6.68 -14.00 51.68
CA SER A 2 7.31 -14.06 50.36
C SER A 2 6.77 -12.87 49.57
N LEU A 3 7.65 -11.95 49.22
CA LEU A 3 7.33 -10.85 48.32
C LEU A 3 7.39 -11.41 46.90
N ASP A 4 6.25 -11.85 46.40
CA ASP A 4 5.98 -12.09 44.98
C ASP A 4 6.19 -10.77 44.21
N ASN A 5 7.43 -10.50 43.83
CA ASN A 5 7.77 -9.47 42.83
C ASN A 5 7.96 -10.17 41.48
N GLU A 6 6.86 -10.59 40.87
CA GLU A 6 6.87 -10.85 39.43
C GLU A 6 7.09 -9.51 38.70
N PRO A 7 8.06 -9.42 37.78
CA PRO A 7 8.21 -8.24 36.95
C PRO A 7 6.97 -8.10 36.07
N LYS A 8 6.08 -7.15 36.40
CA LYS A 8 5.02 -6.74 35.49
C LYS A 8 5.67 -6.16 34.24
N LEU A 9 5.61 -6.90 33.14
CA LEU A 9 5.93 -6.38 31.82
C LEU A 9 5.11 -5.11 31.59
N PRO A 10 5.70 -4.04 31.03
CA PRO A 10 4.96 -2.83 30.76
C PRO A 10 3.78 -3.15 29.84
N ASP A 11 2.60 -2.61 30.17
CA ASP A 11 1.35 -2.63 29.39
C ASP A 11 1.50 -1.74 28.14
N ASN A 12 2.60 -1.94 27.41
CA ASN A 12 2.82 -1.26 26.16
C ASN A 12 1.85 -1.90 25.17
N PRO A 13 0.98 -1.13 24.48
CA PRO A 13 0.27 -1.68 23.35
C PRO A 13 1.35 -2.16 22.40
N VAL A 14 1.46 -3.48 22.24
CA VAL A 14 2.22 -4.06 21.14
C VAL A 14 1.45 -3.58 19.92
N VAL A 15 1.86 -2.44 19.38
CA VAL A 15 1.39 -1.97 18.09
C VAL A 15 1.68 -3.14 17.17
N ASP A 16 0.62 -3.84 16.76
CA ASP A 16 0.76 -5.02 15.93
C ASP A 16 1.21 -4.48 14.57
N TYR A 17 2.53 -4.41 14.40
CA TYR A 17 3.18 -3.87 13.20
C TYR A 17 2.65 -4.55 11.92
N LYS A 18 2.08 -5.76 12.02
CA LYS A 18 1.45 -6.47 10.90
C LYS A 18 0.04 -5.97 10.60
N GLU A 19 -0.74 -5.59 11.60
CA GLU A 19 -2.04 -4.97 11.41
C GLU A 19 -1.90 -3.55 10.84
N GLU A 20 -0.97 -2.77 11.36
CA GLU A 20 -0.67 -1.42 10.85
C GLU A 20 -0.18 -1.47 9.40
N PHE A 21 0.75 -2.37 9.09
CA PHE A 21 1.22 -2.59 7.71
C PHE A 21 0.07 -2.99 6.77
N ARG A 22 -0.82 -3.91 7.20
CA ARG A 22 -1.98 -4.32 6.40
C ARG A 22 -2.94 -3.16 6.14
N ARG A 23 -3.20 -2.34 7.16
CA ARG A 23 -4.07 -1.16 7.06
C ARG A 23 -3.47 -0.11 6.12
N ASN A 24 -2.20 0.24 6.31
CA ASN A 24 -1.52 1.24 5.48
C ASN A 24 -1.39 0.79 4.02
N ARG A 25 -1.14 -0.51 3.78
CA ARG A 25 -1.17 -1.11 2.45
C ARG A 25 -2.54 -0.93 1.79
N ALA A 26 -3.63 -1.18 2.51
CA ALA A 26 -4.97 -1.03 1.98
C ALA A 26 -5.29 0.43 1.63
N PHE A 27 -4.92 1.38 2.51
CA PHE A 27 -5.10 2.81 2.22
C PHE A 27 -4.31 3.27 1.00
N LEU A 28 -3.04 2.85 0.88
CA LEU A 28 -2.21 3.15 -0.28
C LEU A 28 -2.83 2.62 -1.57
N GLN A 29 -3.35 1.39 -1.55
CA GLN A 29 -4.03 0.78 -2.71
C GLN A 29 -5.27 1.58 -3.12
N VAL A 30 -6.11 1.96 -2.15
CA VAL A 30 -7.34 2.73 -2.40
C VAL A 30 -7.03 4.14 -2.93
N ALA A 31 -6.00 4.80 -2.40
CA ALA A 31 -5.61 6.13 -2.87
C ALA A 31 -5.08 6.12 -4.32
N LEU A 32 -4.33 5.08 -4.72
CA LEU A 32 -3.88 4.93 -6.11
C LEU A 32 -5.04 4.64 -7.07
N LEU A 33 -6.00 3.83 -6.61
CA LEU A 33 -7.26 3.55 -7.29
C LEU A 33 -8.02 4.84 -7.61
N GLN A 34 -8.20 5.70 -6.60
CA GLN A 34 -8.89 6.99 -6.75
C GLN A 34 -8.18 7.90 -7.75
N ARG A 35 -6.85 8.05 -7.65
CA ARG A 35 -6.07 8.87 -8.59
C ARG A 35 -6.17 8.38 -10.04
N TYR A 36 -6.15 7.07 -10.24
CA TYR A 36 -6.35 6.50 -11.56
C TYR A 36 -7.74 6.82 -12.12
N ALA A 37 -8.77 6.67 -11.28
CA ALA A 37 -10.14 6.99 -11.63
C ALA A 37 -10.29 8.45 -12.10
N GLU A 38 -9.72 9.38 -11.32
CA GLU A 38 -9.71 10.80 -11.64
C GLU A 38 -8.98 11.09 -12.97
N ARG A 39 -7.79 10.52 -13.20
CA ARG A 39 -7.03 10.72 -14.44
C ARG A 39 -7.75 10.22 -15.69
N LYS A 40 -8.49 9.13 -15.57
CA LYS A 40 -9.25 8.55 -16.69
C LYS A 40 -10.58 9.25 -16.92
N GLY A 41 -10.96 10.19 -16.06
CA GLY A 41 -12.24 10.91 -16.15
C GLY A 41 -13.42 10.02 -15.77
N PHE A 42 -13.18 8.92 -15.03
CA PHE A 42 -14.24 8.07 -14.52
C PHE A 42 -15.03 8.84 -13.46
N LYS A 43 -16.33 9.03 -13.72
CA LYS A 43 -17.23 9.83 -12.86
C LYS A 43 -17.83 9.04 -11.71
N SER A 44 -17.63 7.72 -11.65
CA SER A 44 -18.12 6.83 -10.59
C SER A 44 -17.25 5.58 -10.50
N GLY A 45 -17.14 5.00 -9.30
CA GLY A 45 -16.29 3.83 -9.03
C GLY A 45 -16.65 2.57 -9.83
N ASP A 46 -17.87 2.49 -10.37
CA ASP A 46 -18.35 1.37 -11.19
C ASP A 46 -17.68 1.28 -12.58
N ASP A 47 -17.48 2.42 -13.29
CA ASP A 47 -16.76 2.45 -14.58
C ASP A 47 -15.28 2.09 -14.42
N VAL A 48 -14.70 2.44 -13.26
CA VAL A 48 -13.33 2.08 -12.91
C VAL A 48 -13.22 0.56 -12.83
N GLY A 49 -14.21 -0.10 -12.23
CA GLY A 49 -14.27 -1.54 -12.03
C GLY A 49 -14.20 -2.36 -13.31
N GLU A 50 -14.92 -1.98 -14.38
CA GLU A 50 -14.94 -2.74 -15.65
C GLU A 50 -13.69 -2.58 -16.52
N GLU A 51 -13.10 -1.37 -16.67
CA GLU A 51 -11.75 -1.23 -17.27
C GLU A 51 -10.69 -1.88 -16.36
N TRP A 52 -10.97 -1.91 -15.06
CA TRP A 52 -10.18 -2.63 -14.10
C TRP A 52 -10.40 -4.12 -14.12
N VAL A 53 -11.33 -4.76 -14.84
CA VAL A 53 -11.44 -6.25 -14.90
C VAL A 53 -10.19 -6.92 -15.51
N ASN A 54 -9.21 -6.15 -15.97
CA ASN A 54 -7.78 -6.52 -15.90
C ASN A 54 -7.20 -6.52 -14.45
N GLU A 55 -8.03 -6.78 -13.44
CA GLU A 55 -7.90 -6.35 -12.02
C GLU A 55 -6.81 -7.12 -11.33
N LYS A 56 -6.66 -8.34 -11.83
CA LYS A 56 -5.59 -9.25 -11.49
C LYS A 56 -4.25 -8.60 -11.80
N GLN A 57 -4.04 -8.05 -12.99
CA GLN A 57 -2.73 -7.48 -13.35
C GLN A 57 -2.39 -6.25 -12.51
N TYR A 58 -3.33 -5.35 -12.24
CA TYR A 58 -3.07 -4.20 -11.38
C TYR A 58 -2.79 -4.64 -9.95
N SER A 59 -3.67 -5.46 -9.38
CA SER A 59 -3.53 -5.94 -8.00
C SER A 59 -2.29 -6.81 -7.82
N GLU A 60 -1.92 -7.60 -8.83
CA GLU A 60 -0.69 -8.39 -8.88
C GLU A 60 0.55 -7.50 -9.00
N LYS A 61 0.54 -6.47 -9.87
CA LYS A 61 1.64 -5.51 -9.99
C LYS A 61 1.81 -4.68 -8.71
N PHE A 62 0.72 -4.18 -8.14
CA PHE A 62 0.74 -3.48 -6.85
C PHE A 62 1.25 -4.39 -5.74
N ALA A 63 0.71 -5.62 -5.62
CA ALA A 63 1.18 -6.58 -4.63
C ALA A 63 2.65 -6.91 -4.83
N LYS A 64 3.12 -7.04 -6.08
CA LYS A 64 4.53 -7.25 -6.40
C LYS A 64 5.39 -6.07 -5.94
N ILE A 65 5.03 -4.84 -6.31
CA ILE A 65 5.74 -3.61 -5.90
C ILE A 65 5.83 -3.52 -4.37
N ILE A 66 4.73 -3.74 -3.65
CA ILE A 66 4.71 -3.65 -2.18
C ILE A 66 5.46 -4.82 -1.52
N ASN A 67 5.47 -6.01 -2.13
CA ASN A 67 6.27 -7.13 -1.63
C ASN A 67 7.77 -6.91 -1.87
N GLU A 68 8.15 -6.31 -3.00
CA GLU A 68 9.54 -5.96 -3.31
C GLU A 68 10.00 -4.72 -2.51
N ARG A 69 9.08 -3.81 -2.22
CA ARG A 69 9.31 -2.54 -1.53
C ARG A 69 8.27 -2.27 -0.43
N PRO A 70 8.33 -3.03 0.69
CA PRO A 70 7.44 -2.81 1.82
C PRO A 70 7.67 -1.46 2.50
N ASP A 71 8.84 -0.84 2.30
CA ASP A 71 9.17 0.51 2.74
C ASP A 71 8.17 1.56 2.23
N LEU A 72 7.61 1.38 1.02
CA LEU A 72 6.61 2.29 0.46
C LEU A 72 5.34 2.38 1.32
N VAL A 73 4.99 1.31 2.04
CA VAL A 73 3.83 1.32 2.95
C VAL A 73 4.08 2.24 4.15
N PHE A 74 5.32 2.28 4.63
CA PHE A 74 5.71 3.16 5.73
C PHE A 74 5.94 4.59 5.23
N GLU A 75 6.61 4.77 4.09
CA GLU A 75 6.79 6.08 3.44
C GLU A 75 5.43 6.76 3.20
N TYR A 76 4.38 6.00 2.86
CA TYR A 76 3.03 6.53 2.65
C TYR A 76 2.47 7.24 3.90
N THR A 77 2.82 6.78 5.10
CA THR A 77 2.37 7.42 6.35
C THR A 77 3.08 8.73 6.66
N VAL A 78 4.25 8.96 6.06
CA VAL A 78 5.08 10.16 6.26
C VAL A 78 4.88 11.17 5.13
N SER A 79 4.98 10.69 3.89
CA SER A 79 4.86 11.47 2.65
C SER A 79 3.88 10.79 1.70
N PRO A 80 2.55 10.93 1.93
CA PRO A 80 1.55 10.22 1.14
C PRO A 80 1.58 10.60 -0.34
N GLU A 81 1.65 11.89 -0.69
CA GLU A 81 1.65 12.31 -2.10
C GLU A 81 2.89 11.86 -2.88
N GLU A 82 4.08 12.01 -2.31
CA GLU A 82 5.33 11.58 -2.95
C GLU A 82 5.35 10.06 -3.14
N THR A 83 4.89 9.32 -2.11
CA THR A 83 4.81 7.86 -2.18
C THR A 83 3.81 7.40 -3.23
N LEU A 84 2.65 8.06 -3.31
CA LEU A 84 1.67 7.79 -4.37
C LEU A 84 2.29 8.01 -5.75
N GLN A 85 3.00 9.12 -5.98
CA GLN A 85 3.67 9.38 -7.25
C GLN A 85 4.74 8.32 -7.58
N LYS A 86 5.53 7.88 -6.59
CA LYS A 86 6.53 6.80 -6.77
C LYS A 86 5.86 5.49 -7.16
N VAL A 87 4.83 5.06 -6.43
CA VAL A 87 4.12 3.80 -6.71
C VAL A 87 3.38 3.89 -8.05
N GLU A 88 2.80 5.05 -8.37
CA GLU A 88 2.15 5.34 -9.64
C GLU A 88 3.12 5.23 -10.83
N ALA A 89 4.34 5.78 -10.68
CA ALA A 89 5.41 5.65 -11.69
C ALA A 89 5.84 4.19 -11.90
N LEU A 90 5.91 3.40 -10.82
CA LEU A 90 6.21 1.97 -10.88
C LEU A 90 5.07 1.15 -11.50
N LEU A 91 3.81 1.54 -11.24
CA LEU A 91 2.62 0.86 -11.76
C LEU A 91 2.40 1.10 -13.25
N TYR A 92 2.56 2.35 -13.71
CA TYR A 92 2.28 2.76 -15.08
C TYR A 92 3.52 2.81 -15.97
N GLY A 93 4.72 2.61 -15.42
CA GLY A 93 5.94 2.48 -16.18
C GLY A 93 6.39 3.79 -16.82
N THR A 94 7.18 4.57 -16.08
CA THR A 94 8.32 5.25 -16.70
C THR A 94 9.55 4.36 -16.81
N GLU A 95 9.48 3.09 -16.39
CA GLU A 95 10.49 2.09 -16.74
C GLU A 95 9.83 0.80 -17.21
N ASP A 96 10.12 0.50 -18.46
CA ASP A 96 9.95 -0.75 -19.14
C ASP A 96 10.58 -1.90 -18.33
N LEU A 97 9.77 -2.77 -17.72
CA LEU A 97 10.28 -3.96 -17.03
C LEU A 97 10.40 -5.17 -17.99
N SER A 98 10.37 -5.00 -19.33
CA SER A 98 10.54 -6.09 -20.31
C SER A 98 11.08 -5.66 -21.70
N GLN A 99 12.01 -4.70 -21.79
CA GLN A 99 12.88 -4.40 -22.96
C GLN A 99 14.16 -3.64 -22.56
N ALA A 100 14.80 -4.04 -21.46
CA ALA A 100 16.18 -3.66 -21.16
C ALA A 100 16.97 -4.81 -20.48
N ALA A 101 17.01 -5.99 -21.11
CA ALA A 101 18.09 -6.97 -21.04
C ALA A 101 17.81 -8.14 -22.01
#